data_AF-A0A2E7LFJ7-F1
#
_entry.id   AF-A0A2E7LFJ7-F1
#
_cell.length_a   1.000
_cell.length_b   1.000
_cell.length_c   1.000
_cell.angle_alpha   90.00
_cell.angle_beta   90.00
_cell.angle_gamma   90.00
#
_symmetry.space_group_name_H-M   'P 1'
#
loop_
_entity.id
_entity.type
_entity.pdbx_description
1 polymer ?
#
loop_
_entity_poly.entity_id
_entity_poly.type
_entity_poly.pdbx_seq_one_letter_code
_entity_poly.pdbx_strand_id
1 'polypeptide(L)'
;MEAWLVLMFHTRKKTPLLPAAWAPLLMFSVLELLEPTLAQAQEANAPAAENGAATTIQDQINSGFEGIVKILAGLLFYEVPLGFGGHSAPFILLVLIFGGIFFTLRFGFINLRLFRHSIDVIRGKYDRPEDEGEITHFQALTSAL
;
A
#
# COMPACT_ATOMS: atom_id res chain seq x y z
N MET A 1 -10.61 -40.05 4.66
CA MET A 1 -10.80 -38.60 4.77
C MET A 1 -12.03 -38.12 3.99
N GLU A 2 -13.11 -38.92 3.93
CA GLU A 2 -14.25 -38.71 3.01
C GLU A 2 -15.61 -39.04 3.69
N ALA A 3 -15.70 -39.03 5.03
CA ALA A 3 -16.96 -39.35 5.72
C ALA A 3 -17.82 -38.10 5.99
N TRP A 4 -17.17 -36.97 6.28
CA TRP A 4 -17.86 -35.69 6.56
C TRP A 4 -18.25 -34.94 5.29
N LEU A 5 -17.47 -35.06 4.22
CA LEU A 5 -17.77 -34.46 2.91
C LEU A 5 -19.04 -35.04 2.28
N VAL A 6 -19.26 -36.35 2.43
CA VAL A 6 -20.48 -37.04 1.96
C VAL A 6 -21.71 -36.67 2.80
N LEU A 7 -21.53 -36.49 4.12
CA LEU A 7 -22.63 -36.10 5.03
C LEU A 7 -23.06 -34.64 4.80
N MET A 8 -22.15 -33.77 4.34
CA MET A 8 -22.44 -32.36 4.04
C MET A 8 -23.33 -32.16 2.79
N PHE A 9 -23.27 -33.06 1.80
CA PHE A 9 -24.05 -32.92 0.56
C PHE A 9 -25.47 -33.52 0.63
N HIS A 10 -25.77 -34.41 1.59
CA HIS A 10 -27.04 -35.14 1.60
C HIS A 10 -28.20 -34.41 2.34
N THR A 11 -27.93 -33.35 3.11
CA THR A 11 -28.96 -32.63 3.90
C THR A 11 -29.45 -31.33 3.25
N ARG A 12 -29.31 -31.17 1.94
CA ARG A 12 -29.85 -30.02 1.19
C ARG A 12 -31.34 -30.19 0.88
N LYS A 13 -32.21 -30.29 1.90
CA LYS A 13 -33.64 -30.04 1.71
C LYS A 13 -34.16 -29.10 2.81
N LYS A 14 -34.50 -27.88 2.34
CA LYS A 14 -35.08 -26.72 3.03
C LYS A 14 -34.09 -25.69 3.55
N THR A 15 -33.60 -24.88 2.62
CA THR A 15 -33.05 -23.55 2.90
C THR A 15 -33.74 -22.54 1.98
N PRO A 16 -34.72 -21.75 2.46
CA PRO A 16 -34.60 -20.33 2.27
C PRO A 16 -33.48 -19.90 3.24
N LEU A 17 -32.45 -19.19 2.87
CA LEU A 17 -32.52 -17.74 2.99
C LEU A 17 -31.27 -17.06 2.41
N LEU A 18 -30.44 -17.77 1.64
CA LEU A 18 -29.16 -17.22 1.18
C LEU A 18 -28.85 -17.61 -0.28
N PRO A 19 -28.86 -16.70 -1.28
CA PRO A 19 -28.39 -16.97 -2.63
C PRO A 19 -27.07 -17.78 -2.67
N ALA A 20 -27.02 -18.78 -3.54
CA ALA A 20 -25.90 -19.73 -3.60
C ALA A 20 -24.52 -19.06 -3.81
N ALA A 21 -24.50 -17.83 -4.35
CA ALA A 21 -23.30 -17.06 -4.63
C ALA A 21 -22.51 -16.60 -3.39
N TRP A 22 -23.15 -16.47 -2.22
CA TRP A 22 -22.49 -15.98 -1.00
C TRP A 22 -22.32 -17.04 0.08
N ALA A 23 -22.84 -18.24 -0.15
CA ALA A 23 -22.52 -19.40 0.67
C ALA A 23 -20.99 -19.61 0.84
N PRO A 24 -20.15 -19.55 -0.22
CA PRO A 24 -18.70 -19.71 -0.05
C PRO A 24 -18.06 -18.53 0.69
N LEU A 25 -18.52 -17.30 0.47
CA LEU A 25 -17.98 -16.10 1.12
C LEU A 25 -18.27 -16.09 2.62
N LEU A 26 -19.51 -16.39 3.02
CA LEU A 26 -19.83 -16.48 4.45
C LEU A 26 -19.16 -17.66 5.12
N MET A 27 -19.01 -18.79 4.43
CA MET A 27 -18.29 -19.93 4.98
C MET A 27 -16.81 -19.60 5.18
N PHE A 28 -16.20 -18.84 4.25
CA PHE A 28 -14.82 -18.35 4.36
C PHE A 28 -14.66 -17.34 5.50
N SER A 29 -15.56 -16.36 5.64
CA SER A 29 -15.51 -15.41 6.76
C SER A 29 -15.76 -16.09 8.13
N VAL A 30 -16.62 -17.11 8.19
CA VAL A 30 -16.84 -17.91 9.40
C VAL A 30 -15.62 -18.79 9.71
N LEU A 31 -14.91 -19.27 8.69
CA LEU A 31 -13.68 -20.02 8.85
C LEU A 31 -12.55 -19.13 9.39
N GLU A 32 -12.40 -17.91 8.86
CA GLU A 32 -11.43 -16.89 9.30
C GLU A 32 -11.68 -16.44 10.75
N LEU A 33 -12.95 -16.42 11.18
CA LEU A 33 -13.32 -16.17 12.58
C LEU A 33 -12.96 -17.33 13.53
N LEU A 34 -12.75 -18.54 13.01
CA LEU A 34 -12.40 -19.73 13.82
C LEU A 34 -10.88 -19.95 13.94
N GLU A 35 -10.08 -19.39 13.04
CA GLU A 35 -8.62 -19.49 13.01
C GLU A 35 -7.88 -19.01 14.27
N PRO A 36 -8.25 -17.92 14.98
CA PRO A 36 -7.49 -17.48 16.15
C PRO A 36 -7.54 -18.49 17.30
N THR A 37 -8.59 -19.33 17.36
CA THR A 37 -8.72 -20.37 18.40
C THR A 37 -7.85 -21.60 18.11
N LEU A 38 -7.60 -21.91 16.83
CA LEU A 38 -6.68 -23.00 16.45
C LEU A 38 -5.23 -22.60 16.72
N ALA A 39 -4.89 -21.32 16.55
CA ALA A 39 -3.59 -20.77 16.94
C ALA A 39 -3.35 -20.87 18.45
N GLN A 40 -4.36 -20.52 19.27
CA GLN A 40 -4.28 -20.59 20.75
C GLN A 40 -4.24 -22.05 21.27
N ALA A 41 -4.81 -23.01 20.54
CA ALA A 41 -4.70 -24.43 20.86
C ALA A 41 -3.28 -25.00 20.60
N GLN A 42 -2.50 -24.35 19.74
CA GLN A 42 -1.11 -24.72 19.44
C GLN A 42 -0.10 -24.23 20.49
N GLU A 43 -0.51 -23.32 21.38
CA GLU A 43 0.35 -22.74 22.41
C GLU A 43 0.57 -23.68 23.62
N ALA A 44 -0.23 -24.75 23.74
CA ALA A 44 -0.04 -25.79 24.77
C ALA A 44 1.01 -26.85 24.40
N ASN A 45 1.59 -26.82 23.19
CA ASN A 45 2.60 -27.77 22.77
C ASN A 45 3.73 -27.07 21.96
N ALA A 46 4.52 -26.25 22.65
CA ALA A 46 5.87 -25.92 22.21
C ALA A 46 6.84 -26.96 22.84
N PRO A 47 7.83 -27.48 22.09
CA PRO A 47 8.88 -26.60 21.57
C PRO A 47 9.27 -26.83 20.11
N ALA A 48 9.63 -25.72 19.46
CA ALA A 48 10.67 -25.61 18.43
C ALA A 48 10.64 -26.62 17.26
N ALA A 49 9.94 -26.25 16.19
CA ALA A 49 10.35 -26.59 14.82
C ALA A 49 9.91 -25.50 13.84
N GLU A 50 10.18 -24.23 14.18
CA GLU A 50 10.31 -23.20 13.16
C GLU A 50 11.72 -23.36 12.57
N ASN A 51 11.80 -23.45 11.24
CA ASN A 51 13.06 -23.62 10.52
C ASN A 51 14.09 -22.58 11.03
N GLY A 52 15.05 -23.01 11.84
CA GLY A 52 16.16 -22.18 12.30
C GLY A 52 16.95 -21.56 11.14
N ALA A 53 16.80 -22.06 9.92
CA ALA A 53 17.34 -21.47 8.71
C ALA A 53 16.56 -20.23 8.22
N ALA A 54 15.24 -20.19 8.38
CA ALA A 54 14.41 -19.05 7.96
C ALA A 54 14.64 -17.84 8.87
N THR A 55 14.65 -18.05 10.19
CA THR A 55 15.05 -17.03 11.16
C THR A 55 16.51 -16.61 10.97
N THR A 56 17.46 -17.55 10.80
CA THR A 56 18.88 -17.20 10.59
C THR A 56 19.14 -16.38 9.33
N ILE A 57 18.51 -16.72 8.19
CA ILE A 57 18.67 -15.96 6.94
C ILE A 57 18.00 -14.59 7.07
N GLN A 58 16.82 -14.55 7.68
CA GLN A 58 16.11 -13.30 7.94
C GLN A 58 16.88 -12.38 8.90
N ASP A 59 17.51 -12.93 9.93
CA ASP A 59 18.33 -12.20 10.90
C ASP A 59 19.61 -11.64 10.27
N GLN A 60 20.24 -12.39 9.36
CA GLN A 60 21.41 -11.93 8.61
C GLN A 60 21.05 -10.81 7.62
N ILE A 61 19.94 -10.96 6.90
CA ILE A 61 19.43 -9.92 6.00
C ILE A 61 19.06 -8.67 6.81
N ASN A 62 18.36 -8.85 7.93
CA ASN A 62 17.95 -7.75 8.79
C ASN A 62 19.15 -7.02 9.39
N SER A 63 20.17 -7.73 9.89
CA SER A 63 21.42 -7.10 10.37
C SER A 63 22.16 -6.30 9.30
N GLY A 64 22.27 -6.84 8.08
CA GLY A 64 22.92 -6.14 6.97
C GLY A 64 22.14 -4.91 6.52
N PHE A 65 20.81 -5.04 6.38
CA PHE A 65 19.92 -3.95 6.04
C PHE A 65 19.89 -2.88 7.14
N GLU A 66 19.83 -3.28 8.40
CA GLU A 66 19.84 -2.37 9.55
C GLU A 66 21.14 -1.56 9.61
N GLY A 67 22.29 -2.15 9.28
CA GLY A 67 23.55 -1.42 9.16
C GLY A 67 23.51 -0.32 8.09
N ILE A 68 22.96 -0.62 6.92
CA ILE A 68 22.79 0.35 5.82
C ILE A 68 21.79 1.44 6.22
N VAL A 69 20.65 1.05 6.80
CA VAL A 69 19.63 1.96 7.29
C VAL A 69 20.19 2.87 8.38
N LYS A 70 21.02 2.38 9.31
CA LYS A 70 21.63 3.23 10.36
C LYS A 70 22.52 4.33 9.78
N ILE A 71 23.32 4.02 8.75
CA ILE A 71 24.17 5.01 8.08
C ILE A 71 23.30 6.02 7.33
N LEU A 72 22.33 5.53 6.55
CA LEU A 72 21.45 6.38 5.75
C LEU A 72 20.51 7.23 6.62
N ALA A 73 19.99 6.66 7.71
CA ALA A 73 19.16 7.33 8.70
C ALA A 73 19.97 8.37 9.48
N GLY A 74 21.19 8.05 9.90
CA GLY A 74 22.07 9.02 10.55
C GLY A 74 22.37 10.23 9.66
N LEU A 75 22.48 10.03 8.35
CA LEU A 75 22.71 11.10 7.38
C LEU A 75 21.42 11.86 7.02
N LEU A 76 20.33 11.17 6.71
CA LEU A 76 19.05 11.77 6.29
C LEU A 76 18.30 12.43 7.44
N PHE A 77 18.33 11.82 8.64
CA PHE A 77 17.73 12.33 9.86
C PHE A 77 18.73 13.08 10.75
N TYR A 78 19.86 13.52 10.19
CA TYR A 78 20.70 14.48 10.87
C TYR A 78 19.87 15.72 11.23
N GLU A 79 19.63 15.93 12.51
CA GLU A 79 18.80 17.03 12.99
C GLU A 79 19.56 18.34 12.85
N VAL A 80 19.12 19.16 11.90
CA VAL A 80 19.61 20.52 11.75
C VAL A 80 18.73 21.42 12.63
N PRO A 81 19.29 22.13 13.62
CA PRO A 81 18.53 23.06 14.43
C PRO A 81 18.09 24.22 13.53
N LEU A 82 16.79 24.29 13.24
CA LEU A 82 16.21 25.45 12.58
C LEU A 82 16.08 26.52 13.68
N GLY A 83 16.90 27.57 13.61
CA GLY A 83 16.96 28.67 14.59
C GLY A 83 15.66 29.47 14.80
N PHE A 84 14.54 28.99 14.28
CA PHE A 84 13.19 29.51 14.44
C PHE A 84 12.42 28.58 15.39
N GLY A 85 12.37 28.91 16.68
CA GLY A 85 11.43 28.27 17.63
C GLY A 85 11.89 26.97 18.32
N GLY A 86 13.15 26.57 18.20
CA GLY A 86 13.65 25.34 18.85
C GLY A 86 13.21 24.05 18.16
N HIS A 87 12.82 24.14 16.89
CA HIS A 87 12.44 22.98 16.09
C HIS A 87 13.67 22.40 15.37
N SER A 88 13.96 21.12 15.61
CA SER A 88 14.88 20.33 14.80
C SER A 88 14.17 19.80 13.57
N ALA A 89 14.76 19.93 12.39
CA ALA A 89 14.27 19.26 11.19
C ALA A 89 15.31 18.28 10.65
N PRO A 90 14.88 17.11 10.12
CA PRO A 90 15.76 16.22 9.38
C PRO A 90 16.45 16.96 8.23
N PHE A 91 17.74 16.71 8.02
CA PHE A 91 18.52 17.30 6.92
C PHE A 91 17.86 17.11 5.55
N ILE A 92 17.24 15.95 5.31
CA ILE A 92 16.49 15.68 4.08
C ILE A 92 15.37 16.71 3.82
N LEU A 93 14.73 17.22 4.88
CA LEU A 93 13.67 18.22 4.79
C LEU A 93 14.19 19.55 4.25
N LEU A 94 15.40 19.94 4.67
CA LEU A 94 16.06 21.17 4.19
C LEU A 94 16.34 21.08 2.69
N VAL A 95 16.83 19.94 2.21
CA VAL A 95 17.07 19.71 0.78
C VAL A 95 15.75 19.68 0.00
N LEU A 96 14.68 19.13 0.58
CA LEU A 96 13.35 19.07 -0.05
C LEU A 96 12.74 20.45 -0.20
N ILE A 97 12.82 21.27 0.85
CA ILE A 97 12.35 22.66 0.82
C ILE A 97 13.20 23.47 -0.15
N PHE A 98 14.51 23.32 -0.12
CA PHE A 98 15.40 24.01 -1.05
C PHE A 98 15.12 23.62 -2.50
N GLY A 99 15.01 22.33 -2.79
CA GLY A 99 14.66 21.83 -4.13
C GLY A 99 13.27 22.29 -4.57
N GLY A 100 12.27 22.24 -3.68
CA GLY A 100 10.92 22.71 -3.93
C GLY A 100 10.87 24.21 -4.24
N ILE A 101 11.54 25.04 -3.44
CA ILE A 101 11.60 26.50 -3.66
C ILE A 101 12.40 26.80 -4.92
N PHE A 102 13.57 26.17 -5.11
CA PHE A 102 14.41 26.37 -6.28
C PHE A 102 13.65 26.06 -7.56
N PHE A 103 12.99 24.90 -7.66
CA PHE A 103 12.18 24.55 -8.83
C PHE A 103 10.96 25.46 -8.98
N THR A 104 10.28 25.81 -7.89
CA THR A 104 9.10 26.70 -7.95
C THR A 104 9.46 28.09 -8.47
N LEU A 105 10.57 28.67 -8.00
CA LEU A 105 11.07 29.96 -8.46
C LEU A 105 11.63 29.87 -9.88
N ARG A 106 12.43 28.84 -10.19
CA ARG A 106 13.04 28.67 -11.52
C ARG A 106 12.01 28.43 -12.62
N PHE A 107 10.88 27.78 -12.31
CA PHE A 107 9.76 27.62 -13.23
C PHE A 107 8.74 28.77 -13.15
N GLY A 108 8.99 29.80 -12.36
CA GLY A 108 8.18 31.02 -12.30
C GLY A 108 6.74 30.77 -11.87
N PHE A 109 6.54 29.93 -10.84
CA PHE A 109 5.23 29.54 -10.29
C PHE A 109 4.32 28.85 -11.31
N ILE A 110 4.89 27.97 -12.14
CA ILE A 110 4.13 27.22 -13.15
C ILE A 110 2.99 26.39 -12.55
N ASN A 111 3.15 25.86 -11.33
CA ASN A 111 2.12 25.10 -10.60
C ASN A 111 0.81 25.88 -10.46
N LEU A 112 0.87 27.22 -10.32
CA LEU A 112 -0.32 28.07 -10.24
C LEU A 112 -0.77 28.59 -11.61
N ARG A 113 0.17 29.00 -12.48
CA ARG A 113 -0.17 29.59 -13.78
C ARG A 113 -0.74 28.56 -14.76
N LEU A 114 -0.17 27.36 -14.79
CA LEU A 114 -0.53 26.32 -15.74
C LEU A 114 -1.78 25.53 -15.33
N PHE A 115 -2.19 25.60 -14.06
CA PHE A 115 -3.40 24.93 -13.58
C PHE A 115 -4.64 25.30 -14.41
N ARG A 116 -4.82 26.58 -14.76
CA ARG A 116 -5.93 27.01 -15.62
C ARG A 116 -5.85 26.39 -17.03
N HIS A 117 -4.64 26.30 -17.59
CA HIS A 117 -4.41 25.70 -18.90
C HIS A 117 -4.66 24.20 -18.89
N SER A 118 -4.17 23.48 -17.87
CA SER A 118 -4.41 22.06 -17.69
C SER A 118 -5.90 21.73 -17.61
N ILE A 119 -6.70 22.55 -16.91
CA ILE A 119 -8.16 22.40 -16.86
C ILE A 119 -8.81 22.59 -18.24
N ASP A 120 -8.36 23.57 -19.02
CA ASP A 120 -8.89 23.80 -20.37
C ASP A 120 -8.52 22.65 -21.33
N VAL A 121 -7.35 22.02 -21.15
CA VAL A 121 -6.90 20.84 -21.92
C VAL A 121 -7.74 19.61 -21.59
N ILE A 122 -7.92 19.25 -20.32
CA ILE A 122 -8.71 18.06 -19.92
C ILE A 122 -10.20 18.20 -20.23
N ARG A 123 -10.70 19.43 -20.39
CA ARG A 123 -12.08 19.72 -20.81
C ARG A 123 -12.28 19.60 -22.32
N GLY A 124 -11.23 19.31 -23.09
CA GLY A 124 -11.30 19.13 -24.53
C GLY A 124 -11.47 20.43 -25.32
N LYS A 125 -11.19 21.61 -24.73
CA LYS A 125 -11.25 22.89 -25.47
C LYS A 125 -10.23 22.96 -26.62
N TYR A 126 -9.15 22.18 -26.50
CA TYR A 126 -8.07 22.09 -27.48
C TYR A 126 -8.03 20.75 -28.22
N ASP A 127 -8.99 19.84 -28.00
CA ASP A 127 -9.08 18.60 -28.77
C ASP A 127 -9.55 18.92 -30.19
N ARG A 128 -8.73 18.59 -31.20
CA ARG A 128 -9.19 18.65 -32.60
C ARG A 128 -9.74 17.28 -32.99
N PRO A 129 -10.84 17.23 -33.76
CA PRO A 129 -11.43 15.97 -34.23
C PRO A 129 -10.53 15.18 -35.21
N GLU A 130 -9.37 15.72 -35.55
CA GLU A 130 -8.35 15.14 -36.43
C GLU A 130 -7.18 14.52 -35.63
N ASP A 131 -7.15 14.67 -34.30
CA ASP A 131 -6.07 14.15 -33.46
C ASP A 131 -6.29 12.65 -33.20
N GLU A 132 -5.30 11.83 -33.58
CA GLU A 132 -5.33 10.37 -33.45
C GLU A 132 -5.09 9.97 -31.98
N GLY A 133 -6.15 9.53 -31.30
CA GLY A 133 -6.10 9.12 -29.90
C GLY A 133 -7.16 8.06 -29.56
N GLU A 134 -6.70 6.89 -29.11
CA GLU A 134 -7.56 5.76 -28.69
C GLU A 134 -8.30 6.03 -27.35
N ILE A 135 -7.87 7.06 -26.61
CA ILE A 135 -8.31 7.33 -25.24
C ILE A 135 -8.43 8.85 -25.04
N THR A 136 -9.53 9.33 -24.45
CA THR A 136 -9.73 10.78 -24.20
C THR A 136 -8.74 11.31 -23.15
N HIS A 137 -8.34 12.58 -23.25
CA HIS A 137 -7.47 13.24 -22.26
C HIS A 137 -7.99 13.12 -20.81
N PHE A 138 -9.31 13.13 -20.64
CA PHE A 138 -9.95 12.94 -19.34
C PHE A 138 -9.79 11.49 -18.82
N GLN A 139 -9.96 10.50 -19.69
CA GLN A 139 -9.82 9.10 -19.34
C GLN A 139 -8.36 8.74 -19.01
N ALA A 140 -7.40 9.33 -19.73
CA ALA A 140 -5.98 9.23 -19.38
C ALA A 140 -5.69 9.78 -17.98
N LEU A 141 -6.28 10.93 -17.62
CA LEU A 141 -6.15 11.52 -16.28
C LEU A 141 -6.74 10.62 -15.18
N THR A 142 -7.93 10.03 -15.39
CA THR A 142 -8.55 9.13 -14.40
C THR A 142 -7.83 7.79 -14.24
N SER A 143 -7.06 7.37 -15.24
CA SER A 143 -6.23 6.16 -15.13
C SER A 143 -4.92 6.41 -14.40
N ALA A 144 -4.44 7.65 -14.37
CA ALA A 144 -3.17 8.03 -13.76
C ALA A 144 -3.30 8.41 -12.27
N LEU A 145 -4.51 8.74 -11.81
CA LEU A 145 -4.85 9.11 -10.43
C LEU A 145 -5.33 7.88 -9.64
#